data_AF-A0A759RM04-F1
#
_entry.id   AF-A0A759RM04-F1
#
_cell.length_a   1.000
_cell.length_b   1.000
_cell.length_c   1.000
_cell.angle_alpha   90.00
_cell.angle_beta   90.00
_cell.angle_gamma   90.00
#
_symmetry.space_group_name_H-M   'P 1'
#
loop_
_entity.id
_entity.type
_entity.pdbx_description
1 polymer ?
#
loop_
_entity_poly.entity_id
_entity_poly.type
_entity_poly.pdbx_seq_one_letter_code
_entity_poly.pdbx_strand_id
1 'polypeptide(L)'
;MVAAASTILFSPPAGGGSDSVPGRDLDAMFALNAQSMAGQGVKIEPGVSSVNLPARGQLILSNGQLALQLLKTGDGLPAAVPVLNAARDAATGLDKITVPAVASAPARTILVNPAPPPAQPSDTGNQQPVPVTPAHTGTEVKPVETITVTTTPAADVGGLRDFIYWRPDATGTGVEPVYVMLSGPYGETNAKGKYSGRDYNTDKAGGPVQELDWKTATIDREGVDKVKLHTGRFGESADNVVMIDRLEKILRGELQPTDIDKRFYTHEIRELERYRNLGVKDGERPKNRSEVWNNTHTATLEDYKINEKTQPLYTPEAEEAYRKAEEGK
;
A
#
# COMPACT_ATOMS: atom_id res chain seq x y z
N MET A 1 21.65 17.28 58.20
CA MET A 1 21.81 16.60 56.91
C MET A 1 20.61 16.92 56.06
N VAL A 2 20.78 17.63 54.94
CA VAL A 2 19.72 17.90 53.97
C VAL A 2 20.09 17.12 52.72
N ALA A 3 19.28 16.14 52.36
CA ALA A 3 19.41 15.43 51.09
C ALA A 3 18.52 16.13 50.07
N ALA A 4 19.12 16.59 48.97
CA ALA A 4 18.38 17.05 47.80
C ALA A 4 18.39 15.91 46.77
N ALA A 5 17.21 15.45 46.37
CA ALA A 5 17.04 14.59 45.20
C ALA A 5 16.61 15.47 44.03
N SER A 6 17.36 15.43 42.93
CA SER A 6 16.99 16.05 41.66
C SER A 6 16.73 14.96 40.63
N THR A 7 15.49 14.81 40.21
CA THR A 7 15.10 13.99 39.05
C THR A 7 15.08 14.87 37.81
N ILE A 8 15.93 14.55 36.84
CA ILE A 8 15.87 15.14 35.50
C ILE A 8 14.89 14.28 34.69
N LEU A 9 13.74 14.85 34.34
CA LEU A 9 12.81 14.25 33.38
C LEU A 9 13.21 14.72 31.98
N PHE A 10 13.78 13.83 31.18
CA PHE A 10 13.90 14.06 29.74
C PHE A 10 12.55 13.73 29.11
N SER A 11 11.82 14.76 28.65
CA SER A 11 10.71 14.54 27.73
C SER A 11 11.25 13.83 26.48
N PRO A 12 10.61 12.75 26.00
CA PRO A 12 10.94 12.20 24.70
C PRO A 12 10.89 13.31 23.64
N PRO A 13 11.75 13.29 22.60
CA PRO A 13 11.64 14.21 21.48
C PRO A 13 10.21 14.18 20.94
N ALA A 14 9.55 15.34 20.90
CA ALA A 14 8.24 15.45 20.28
C ALA A 14 8.37 15.00 18.81
N GLY A 15 7.53 14.04 18.38
CA GLY A 15 7.56 13.48 17.03
C GLY A 15 8.49 12.29 16.81
N GLY A 16 9.19 11.79 17.83
CA GLY A 16 9.93 10.54 17.73
C GLY A 16 9.00 9.37 17.37
N GLY A 17 9.11 8.84 16.15
CA GLY A 17 8.27 7.75 15.64
C GLY A 17 6.97 8.18 14.95
N SER A 18 6.70 9.48 14.78
CA SER A 18 5.51 9.94 14.03
C SER A 18 5.58 9.65 12.53
N ASP A 19 6.79 9.35 12.03
CA ASP A 19 7.08 8.88 10.68
C ASP A 19 6.74 7.39 10.47
N SER A 20 6.53 6.64 11.56
CA SER A 20 6.15 5.23 11.54
C SER A 20 4.70 5.09 11.98
N VAL A 21 3.77 5.18 11.02
CA VAL A 21 2.34 4.95 11.29
C VAL A 21 1.97 3.61 10.67
N PRO A 22 1.71 2.55 11.48
CA PRO A 22 1.41 1.22 10.98
C PRO A 22 0.31 1.23 9.91
N GLY A 23 0.71 1.04 8.65
CA GLY A 23 -0.20 1.03 7.49
C GLY A 23 -0.26 2.29 6.66
N ARG A 24 0.64 3.25 6.92
CA ARG A 24 0.88 4.44 6.09
C ARG A 24 2.33 4.58 5.63
N ASP A 25 3.17 3.58 5.89
CA ASP A 25 4.63 3.64 5.72
C ASP A 25 5.05 3.36 4.26
N LEU A 26 4.62 4.24 3.35
CA LEU A 26 5.11 4.58 2.00
C LEU A 26 3.98 4.82 0.99
N ASP A 27 3.05 5.70 1.36
CA ASP A 27 2.08 6.28 0.44
C ASP A 27 2.49 7.72 0.14
N ALA A 28 3.25 7.90 -0.93
CA ALA A 28 3.51 9.23 -1.46
C ALA A 28 2.33 9.68 -2.31
N MET A 29 2.04 10.97 -2.25
CA MET A 29 1.03 11.62 -3.07
C MET A 29 1.65 12.86 -3.69
N PHE A 30 1.44 13.05 -5.00
CA PHE A 30 1.82 14.25 -5.72
C PHE A 30 0.60 14.80 -6.42
N ALA A 31 0.39 16.11 -6.34
CA ALA A 31 -0.79 16.76 -6.88
C ALA A 31 -0.40 18.04 -7.62
N LEU A 32 -1.06 18.28 -8.76
CA LEU A 32 -0.86 19.46 -9.59
C LEU A 32 -2.16 19.84 -10.30
N ASN A 33 -2.26 21.04 -10.84
CA ASN A 33 -3.45 21.46 -11.57
C ASN A 33 -3.62 20.61 -12.85
N ALA A 34 -4.69 19.83 -12.94
CA ALA A 34 -4.91 18.88 -14.05
C ALA A 34 -4.97 19.56 -15.42
N GLN A 35 -5.35 20.84 -15.47
CA GLN A 35 -5.39 21.62 -16.70
C GLN A 35 -3.99 21.78 -17.33
N SER A 36 -2.91 21.69 -16.55
CA SER A 36 -1.53 21.70 -17.08
C SER A 36 -1.14 20.38 -17.77
N MET A 37 -1.91 19.31 -17.53
CA MET A 37 -1.70 18.00 -18.14
C MET A 37 -2.61 17.77 -19.35
N ALA A 38 -3.60 18.63 -19.57
CA ALA A 38 -4.55 18.47 -20.68
C ALA A 38 -3.88 18.60 -22.06
N GLY A 39 -4.47 17.94 -23.05
CA GLY A 39 -4.05 18.10 -24.44
C GLY A 39 -4.17 19.55 -24.93
N GLN A 40 -3.43 19.90 -25.98
CA GLN A 40 -3.47 21.24 -26.55
C GLN A 40 -4.90 21.63 -26.94
N GLY A 41 -5.38 22.77 -26.44
CA GLY A 41 -6.74 23.27 -26.70
C GLY A 41 -7.86 22.56 -25.94
N VAL A 42 -7.55 21.58 -25.08
CA VAL A 42 -8.54 20.87 -24.26
C VAL A 42 -8.75 21.63 -22.95
N LYS A 43 -10.00 22.04 -22.69
CA LYS A 43 -10.42 22.56 -21.39
C LYS A 43 -11.11 21.45 -20.59
N ILE A 44 -10.68 21.26 -19.35
CA ILE A 44 -11.30 20.32 -18.42
C ILE A 44 -12.50 21.03 -17.79
N GLU A 45 -13.70 20.46 -17.96
CA GLU A 45 -14.95 21.02 -17.45
C GLU A 45 -15.48 20.18 -16.27
N PRO A 46 -16.15 20.81 -15.28
CA PRO A 46 -16.76 20.10 -14.15
C PRO A 46 -17.94 19.23 -14.61
N GLY A 47 -18.29 18.23 -13.79
CA GLY A 47 -19.42 17.32 -14.03
C GLY A 47 -19.11 16.07 -14.86
N VAL A 48 -17.88 15.93 -15.36
CA VAL A 48 -17.42 14.71 -16.04
C VAL A 48 -16.96 13.65 -15.03
N SER A 49 -17.15 12.37 -15.37
CA SER A 49 -16.71 11.22 -14.54
C SER A 49 -15.28 10.76 -14.85
N SER A 50 -14.72 11.19 -15.98
CA SER A 50 -13.34 10.92 -16.37
C SER A 50 -12.81 12.01 -17.30
N VAL A 51 -11.49 12.18 -17.34
CA VAL A 51 -10.79 13.10 -18.24
C VAL A 51 -9.69 12.33 -18.95
N ASN A 52 -9.59 12.46 -20.27
CA ASN A 52 -8.49 11.87 -21.03
C ASN A 52 -7.26 12.78 -20.93
N LEU A 53 -6.18 12.27 -20.35
CA LEU A 53 -4.88 12.95 -20.34
C LEU A 53 -3.95 12.32 -21.39
N PRO A 54 -3.12 13.12 -22.09
CA PRO A 54 -2.11 12.64 -23.03
C PRO A 54 -0.93 11.91 -22.36
N ALA A 55 -0.76 12.08 -21.06
CA ALA A 55 0.18 11.37 -20.21
C ALA A 55 -0.42 11.20 -18.81
N ARG A 56 -0.13 10.07 -18.15
CA ARG A 56 -0.52 9.80 -16.77
C ARG A 56 0.73 9.59 -15.92
N GLY A 57 0.69 10.03 -14.67
CA GLY A 57 1.81 9.95 -13.75
C GLY A 57 1.67 8.86 -12.71
N GLN A 58 2.81 8.34 -12.27
CA GLN A 58 2.92 7.52 -11.07
C GLN A 58 4.14 7.90 -10.27
N LEU A 59 4.06 7.69 -8.96
CA LEU A 59 5.20 7.83 -8.07
C LEU A 59 5.86 6.46 -7.88
N ILE A 60 7.14 6.38 -8.24
CA ILE A 60 7.95 5.18 -8.11
C ILE A 60 9.14 5.45 -7.21
N LEU A 61 9.59 4.42 -6.50
CA LEU A 61 10.92 4.42 -5.91
C LEU A 61 11.90 3.94 -6.99
N SER A 62 12.89 4.76 -7.32
CA SER A 62 13.97 4.42 -8.25
C SER A 62 15.30 4.78 -7.61
N ASN A 63 16.21 3.79 -7.48
CA ASN A 63 17.51 3.96 -6.83
C ASN A 63 17.44 4.61 -5.43
N GLY A 64 16.40 4.27 -4.66
CA GLY A 64 16.17 4.82 -3.31
C GLY A 64 15.62 6.25 -3.29
N GLN A 65 15.30 6.84 -4.44
CA GLN A 65 14.65 8.15 -4.54
C GLN A 65 13.21 8.01 -5.01
N LEU A 66 12.31 8.81 -4.43
CA LEU A 66 10.96 8.94 -4.95
C LEU A 66 11.00 9.77 -6.24
N ALA A 67 10.55 9.18 -7.35
CA ALA A 67 10.53 9.81 -8.66
C ALA A 67 9.10 9.87 -9.21
N LEU A 68 8.79 10.97 -9.90
CA LEU A 68 7.59 11.08 -10.73
C LEU A 68 7.91 10.53 -12.12
N GLN A 69 7.21 9.47 -12.51
CA GLN A 69 7.26 8.94 -13.86
C GLN A 69 6.01 9.38 -14.61
N LEU A 70 6.19 10.00 -15.77
CA LEU A 70 5.10 10.34 -16.69
C LEU A 70 5.06 9.33 -17.84
N LEU A 71 3.96 8.62 -17.97
CA LEU A 71 3.71 7.60 -18.97
C LEU A 71 2.83 8.17 -20.08
N LYS A 72 3.29 8.07 -21.33
CA LYS A 72 2.50 8.45 -22.50
C LYS A 72 1.28 7.53 -22.61
N THR A 73 0.09 8.11 -22.72
CA THR A 73 -1.15 7.35 -22.93
C THR A 73 -1.37 7.04 -24.41
N GLY A 74 -2.05 5.94 -24.72
CA GLY A 74 -2.07 5.32 -26.05
C GLY A 74 -1.34 3.98 -26.01
N ASP A 75 -1.38 3.22 -27.11
CA ASP A 75 -0.61 1.97 -27.31
C ASP A 75 -0.58 1.01 -26.10
N GLY A 76 -1.74 0.79 -25.47
CA GLY A 76 -1.90 -0.15 -24.35
C GLY A 76 -2.11 0.50 -22.98
N LEU A 77 -1.87 1.81 -22.82
CA LEU A 77 -2.23 2.55 -21.61
C LEU A 77 -3.49 3.43 -21.83
N PRO A 78 -4.60 3.19 -21.10
CA PRO A 78 -5.79 4.03 -21.19
C PRO A 78 -5.54 5.49 -20.79
N ALA A 79 -6.03 6.41 -21.61
CA ALA A 79 -5.93 7.85 -21.35
C ALA A 79 -6.88 8.36 -20.25
N ALA A 80 -7.98 7.63 -20.01
CA ALA A 80 -9.02 8.04 -19.08
C ALA A 80 -8.52 7.99 -17.63
N VAL A 81 -8.57 9.15 -16.97
CA VAL A 81 -8.33 9.33 -15.54
C VAL A 81 -9.69 9.53 -14.85
N PRO A 82 -10.01 8.77 -13.79
CA PRO A 82 -11.28 8.92 -13.09
C PRO A 82 -11.36 10.25 -12.35
N VAL A 83 -12.54 10.87 -12.35
CA VAL A 83 -12.86 12.03 -11.51
C VAL A 83 -13.55 11.54 -10.24
N LEU A 84 -12.98 11.85 -9.09
CA LEU A 84 -13.53 11.52 -7.78
C LEU A 84 -14.07 12.77 -7.09
N ASN A 85 -15.17 12.60 -6.35
CA ASN A 85 -15.79 13.66 -5.58
C ASN A 85 -15.31 13.61 -4.14
N ALA A 86 -15.02 14.79 -3.58
CA ALA A 86 -14.75 14.94 -2.17
C ALA A 86 -16.06 15.11 -1.39
N ALA A 87 -16.21 14.41 -0.28
CA ALA A 87 -17.36 14.52 0.62
C ALA A 87 -16.96 15.28 1.88
N ARG A 88 -17.74 16.32 2.24
CA ARG A 88 -17.53 17.09 3.47
C ARG A 88 -17.76 16.22 4.69
N ASP A 89 -16.76 16.16 5.56
CA ASP A 89 -16.92 15.68 6.93
C ASP A 89 -17.28 16.85 7.85
N ALA A 90 -18.55 16.92 8.26
CA ALA A 90 -19.05 18.00 9.11
C ALA A 90 -18.42 18.01 10.51
N ALA A 91 -17.91 16.87 11.00
CA ALA A 91 -17.31 16.80 12.34
C ALA A 91 -15.90 17.40 12.38
N THR A 92 -15.14 17.25 11.30
CA THR A 92 -13.74 17.70 11.23
C THR A 92 -13.55 18.97 10.40
N GLY A 93 -14.52 19.32 9.56
CA GLY A 93 -14.40 20.42 8.60
C GLY A 93 -13.51 20.10 7.39
N LEU A 94 -12.99 18.87 7.29
CA LEU A 94 -12.20 18.39 6.15
C LEU A 94 -13.10 17.79 5.07
N ASP A 95 -12.60 17.71 3.85
CA ASP A 95 -13.21 16.89 2.80
C ASP A 95 -12.49 15.54 2.69
N LYS A 96 -13.23 14.48 2.37
CA LYS A 96 -12.73 13.10 2.23
C LYS A 96 -12.95 12.59 0.83
N ILE A 97 -11.91 12.05 0.21
CA ILE A 97 -11.99 11.36 -1.07
C ILE A 97 -11.69 9.88 -0.85
N THR A 98 -12.59 9.00 -1.31
CA THR A 98 -12.37 7.55 -1.29
C THR A 98 -11.79 7.11 -2.63
N VAL A 99 -10.52 6.74 -2.62
CA VAL A 99 -9.84 6.09 -3.74
C VAL A 99 -10.20 4.60 -3.71
N PRO A 100 -10.74 4.03 -4.80
CA PRO A 100 -11.13 2.62 -4.84
C PRO A 100 -9.99 1.65 -4.53
N ALA A 101 -10.38 0.44 -4.11
CA ALA A 101 -9.46 -0.69 -4.02
C ALA A 101 -8.99 -1.11 -5.41
N VAL A 102 -7.76 -1.61 -5.50
CA VAL A 102 -7.21 -2.27 -6.69
C VAL A 102 -6.84 -3.71 -6.32
N ALA A 103 -6.58 -4.57 -7.31
CA ALA A 103 -6.24 -5.99 -7.06
C ALA A 103 -5.07 -6.19 -6.07
N SER A 104 -4.23 -5.16 -5.93
CA SER A 104 -3.05 -5.09 -5.10
C SER A 104 -3.17 -4.09 -3.95
N ALA A 105 -4.32 -3.50 -3.61
CA ALA A 105 -4.43 -2.64 -2.41
C ALA A 105 -5.88 -2.33 -2.01
N PRO A 106 -6.18 -2.17 -0.71
CA PRO A 106 -7.50 -1.76 -0.26
C PRO A 106 -7.82 -0.32 -0.71
N ALA A 107 -9.11 0.03 -0.58
CA ALA A 107 -9.57 1.40 -0.75
C ALA A 107 -8.87 2.34 0.24
N ARG A 108 -8.71 3.61 -0.14
CA ARG A 108 -7.98 4.60 0.65
C ARG A 108 -8.76 5.89 0.80
N THR A 109 -8.59 6.53 1.96
CA THR A 109 -9.15 7.85 2.22
C THR A 109 -8.06 8.91 2.08
N ILE A 110 -8.26 9.87 1.19
CA ILE A 110 -7.45 11.08 1.09
C ILE A 110 -8.20 12.21 1.80
N LEU A 111 -7.50 12.92 2.70
CA LEU A 111 -8.03 14.10 3.38
C LEU A 111 -7.66 15.35 2.60
N VAL A 112 -8.63 16.20 2.33
CA VAL A 112 -8.45 17.50 1.69
C VAL A 112 -8.77 18.56 2.73
N ASN A 113 -7.80 19.43 3.00
CA ASN A 113 -8.02 20.63 3.82
C ASN A 113 -8.60 21.73 2.91
N PRO A 114 -9.84 22.18 3.11
CA PRO A 114 -10.44 23.23 2.30
C PRO A 114 -9.92 24.63 2.63
N ALA A 115 -9.13 24.79 3.70
CA ALA A 115 -8.51 26.07 4.04
C ALA A 115 -7.45 26.47 2.98
N PRO A 116 -7.41 27.73 2.53
CA PRO A 116 -6.47 28.16 1.50
C PRO A 116 -5.01 28.07 1.98
N PRO A 117 -4.09 27.54 1.15
CA PRO A 117 -2.67 27.54 1.46
C PRO A 117 -2.03 28.92 1.21
N PRO A 118 -0.96 29.30 1.95
CA PRO A 118 -0.40 28.56 3.07
C PRO A 118 -1.21 28.82 4.35
N ALA A 119 -1.84 27.77 4.87
CA ALA A 119 -2.33 27.75 6.24
C ALA A 119 -1.14 27.46 7.17
N GLN A 120 -0.18 28.37 7.25
CA GLN A 120 0.65 28.51 8.46
C GLN A 120 0.27 29.82 9.14
N PRO A 121 -0.86 29.83 9.86
CA PRO A 121 -1.21 30.96 10.68
C PRO A 121 -0.32 30.94 11.93
N SER A 122 0.15 32.10 12.39
CA SER A 122 0.76 32.18 13.72
C SER A 122 -0.36 32.02 14.73
N ASP A 123 -0.25 31.06 15.67
CA ASP A 123 -1.29 30.79 16.66
C ASP A 123 -1.46 31.99 17.61
N THR A 124 -2.24 32.96 17.16
CA THR A 124 -2.43 34.29 17.72
C THR A 124 -3.91 34.62 17.69
N GLY A 125 -4.35 35.53 18.56
CA GLY A 125 -5.76 35.95 18.62
C GLY A 125 -6.29 36.71 17.39
N ASN A 126 -5.47 36.91 16.35
CA ASN A 126 -5.84 37.64 15.14
C ASN A 126 -6.49 36.75 14.06
N GLN A 127 -6.66 35.46 14.33
CA GLN A 127 -7.07 34.48 13.33
C GLN A 127 -8.19 33.60 13.85
N GLN A 128 -9.04 33.12 12.94
CA GLN A 128 -10.05 32.13 13.27
C GLN A 128 -9.44 30.72 13.25
N PRO A 129 -9.93 29.80 14.10
CA PRO A 129 -9.49 28.41 14.07
C PRO A 129 -9.80 27.77 12.70
N VAL A 130 -8.76 27.28 12.03
CA VAL A 130 -8.86 26.52 10.78
C VAL A 130 -7.99 25.27 10.87
N PRO A 131 -8.32 24.17 10.15
CA PRO A 131 -7.45 23.01 10.09
C PRO A 131 -6.08 23.37 9.50
N VAL A 132 -5.00 22.87 10.12
CA VAL A 132 -3.63 23.08 9.66
C VAL A 132 -3.08 21.78 9.09
N THR A 133 -2.64 21.82 7.84
CA THR A 133 -1.99 20.66 7.20
C THR A 133 -0.56 20.54 7.72
N PRO A 134 -0.13 19.36 8.22
CA PRO A 134 1.25 19.14 8.64
C PRO A 134 2.23 19.47 7.51
N ALA A 135 3.21 20.34 7.80
CA ALA A 135 4.25 20.70 6.84
C ALA A 135 5.29 19.59 6.72
N HIS A 136 5.83 19.41 5.52
CA HIS A 136 7.00 18.55 5.30
C HIS A 136 8.24 19.20 5.92
N THR A 137 8.92 18.48 6.83
CA THR A 137 10.05 19.01 7.63
C THR A 137 11.34 18.21 7.46
N GLY A 138 11.33 17.16 6.63
CA GLY A 138 12.47 16.29 6.40
C GLY A 138 13.31 16.71 5.19
N THR A 139 13.36 15.84 4.19
CA THR A 139 14.20 15.99 3.00
C THR A 139 13.83 17.19 2.14
N GLU A 140 14.80 17.89 1.56
CA GLU A 140 14.52 18.95 0.59
C GLU A 140 13.88 18.38 -0.69
N VAL A 141 12.81 19.02 -1.18
CA VAL A 141 12.17 18.66 -2.45
C VAL A 141 12.78 19.50 -3.56
N LYS A 142 13.60 18.89 -4.41
CA LYS A 142 14.23 19.56 -5.57
C LYS A 142 13.67 19.01 -6.88
N PRO A 143 13.36 19.88 -7.87
CA PRO A 143 13.14 19.43 -9.23
C PRO A 143 14.37 18.66 -9.74
N VAL A 144 14.14 17.57 -10.47
CA VAL A 144 15.23 16.83 -11.13
C VAL A 144 15.65 17.61 -12.37
N GLU A 145 16.93 17.95 -12.49
CA GLU A 145 17.46 18.74 -13.61
C GLU A 145 17.52 17.95 -14.93
N THR A 146 17.64 16.62 -14.85
CA THR A 146 17.76 15.73 -16.01
C THR A 146 16.52 14.86 -16.16
N ILE A 147 15.77 15.05 -17.24
CA ILE A 147 14.62 14.20 -17.59
C ILE A 147 15.13 13.00 -18.38
N THR A 148 14.96 11.80 -17.83
CA THR A 148 15.23 10.56 -18.56
C THR A 148 13.98 10.14 -19.32
N VAL A 149 14.08 9.98 -20.64
CA VAL A 149 13.01 9.42 -21.47
C VAL A 149 13.37 7.98 -21.82
N THR A 150 12.59 7.03 -21.34
CA THR A 150 12.76 5.61 -21.63
C THR A 150 11.50 5.05 -22.30
N THR A 151 11.67 4.10 -23.20
CA THR A 151 10.56 3.29 -23.72
C THR A 151 10.19 2.26 -22.65
N THR A 152 9.06 2.46 -21.98
CA THR A 152 8.57 1.53 -20.96
C THR A 152 7.87 0.35 -21.66
N PRO A 153 8.23 -0.92 -21.41
CA PRO A 153 7.49 -2.06 -21.94
C PRO A 153 6.03 -2.03 -21.46
N ALA A 154 5.07 -2.42 -22.31
CA ALA A 154 3.63 -2.38 -22.00
C ALA A 154 3.21 -3.20 -20.75
N ALA A 155 4.09 -4.07 -20.23
CA ALA A 155 3.85 -4.91 -19.07
C ALA A 155 3.98 -4.18 -17.70
N ASP A 156 4.63 -3.01 -17.66
CA ASP A 156 4.92 -2.25 -16.42
C ASP A 156 3.82 -1.23 -16.04
N VAL A 157 2.67 -1.26 -16.72
CA VAL A 157 1.59 -0.27 -16.57
C VAL A 157 0.62 -0.62 -15.42
N GLY A 158 0.89 -1.71 -14.67
CA GLY A 158 -0.04 -2.36 -13.75
C GLY A 158 -0.38 -1.64 -12.44
N GLY A 159 0.12 -0.41 -12.22
CA GLY A 159 0.11 0.23 -10.89
C GLY A 159 -0.53 1.61 -10.78
N LEU A 160 -1.11 2.18 -11.85
CA LEU A 160 -1.61 3.56 -11.82
C LEU A 160 -2.77 3.73 -10.81
N ARG A 161 -2.50 4.52 -9.76
CA ARG A 161 -3.49 4.97 -8.78
C ARG A 161 -3.54 6.50 -8.80
N ASP A 162 -4.16 7.02 -9.84
CA ASP A 162 -4.30 8.44 -10.10
C ASP A 162 -5.77 8.81 -10.32
N PHE A 163 -6.11 10.04 -9.99
CA PHE A 163 -7.47 10.57 -10.13
C PHE A 163 -7.45 12.09 -10.27
N ILE A 164 -8.57 12.66 -10.70
CA ILE A 164 -8.81 14.10 -10.67
C ILE A 164 -9.90 14.40 -9.64
N TYR A 165 -9.77 15.49 -8.90
CA TYR A 165 -10.86 16.05 -8.10
C TYR A 165 -10.94 17.56 -8.31
N TRP A 166 -12.04 18.16 -7.89
CA TRP A 166 -12.25 19.60 -7.98
C TRP A 166 -12.06 20.27 -6.62
N ARG A 167 -11.33 21.38 -6.61
CA ARG A 167 -11.26 22.28 -5.44
C ARG A 167 -11.66 23.70 -5.85
N PRO A 168 -12.06 24.55 -4.89
CA PRO A 168 -12.22 25.98 -5.16
C PRO A 168 -10.95 26.58 -5.76
N ASP A 169 -11.11 27.49 -6.71
CA ASP A 169 -9.99 28.26 -7.25
C ASP A 169 -9.45 29.29 -6.24
N ALA A 170 -8.32 29.93 -6.57
CA ALA A 170 -7.68 30.91 -5.69
C ALA A 170 -8.57 32.11 -5.33
N THR A 171 -9.57 32.44 -6.17
CA THR A 171 -10.51 33.53 -5.90
C THR A 171 -11.73 33.07 -5.09
N GLY A 172 -11.93 31.77 -4.93
CA GLY A 172 -13.07 31.17 -4.22
C GLY A 172 -14.40 31.32 -4.95
N THR A 173 -14.37 31.73 -6.23
CA THR A 173 -15.57 32.01 -7.04
C THR A 173 -15.82 30.95 -8.11
N GLY A 174 -14.83 30.08 -8.35
CA GLY A 174 -14.90 28.99 -9.29
C GLY A 174 -14.24 27.74 -8.73
N VAL A 175 -13.91 26.82 -9.64
CA VAL A 175 -13.27 25.55 -9.31
C VAL A 175 -12.13 25.28 -10.28
N GLU A 176 -11.10 24.61 -9.79
CA GLU A 176 -10.00 24.11 -10.60
C GLU A 176 -9.81 22.60 -10.41
N PRO A 177 -9.47 21.86 -11.48
CA PRO A 177 -9.25 20.43 -11.40
C PRO A 177 -7.82 20.16 -10.90
N VAL A 178 -7.68 19.23 -9.97
CA VAL A 178 -6.41 18.80 -9.40
C VAL A 178 -6.17 17.35 -9.77
N TYR A 179 -5.08 17.08 -10.47
CA TYR A 179 -4.63 15.74 -10.80
C TYR A 179 -3.75 15.22 -9.67
N VAL A 180 -4.11 14.08 -9.11
CA VAL A 180 -3.46 13.44 -7.98
C VAL A 180 -2.89 12.10 -8.42
N MET A 181 -1.62 11.85 -8.07
CA MET A 181 -0.90 10.62 -8.35
C MET A 181 -0.43 10.02 -7.03
N LEU A 182 -0.69 8.72 -6.83
CA LEU A 182 -0.24 7.97 -5.65
C LEU A 182 0.93 7.06 -6.01
N SER A 183 1.77 6.75 -5.03
CA SER A 183 2.74 5.66 -5.16
C SER A 183 2.07 4.30 -5.19
N GLY A 184 2.73 3.35 -5.84
CA GLY A 184 2.35 1.94 -5.79
C GLY A 184 2.37 1.43 -4.34
N PRO A 185 1.44 0.52 -3.96
CA PRO A 185 1.31 0.06 -2.57
C PRO A 185 2.48 -0.82 -2.08
N TYR A 186 3.30 -1.32 -3.00
CA TYR A 186 4.26 -2.40 -2.75
C TYR A 186 5.72 -2.06 -3.10
N GLY A 187 6.04 -0.77 -3.21
CA GLY A 187 7.40 -0.31 -3.52
C GLY A 187 7.80 -0.57 -4.97
N GLU A 188 9.12 -0.67 -5.19
CA GLU A 188 9.73 -0.88 -6.50
C GLU A 188 9.59 -2.35 -6.95
N THR A 189 9.19 -2.59 -8.20
CA THR A 189 9.04 -3.93 -8.81
C THR A 189 9.90 -4.04 -10.07
N ASN A 190 10.43 -5.24 -10.36
CA ASN A 190 11.28 -5.49 -11.53
C ASN A 190 10.85 -6.72 -12.36
N ALA A 191 9.82 -7.45 -11.90
CA ALA A 191 9.32 -8.65 -12.56
C ALA A 191 7.82 -8.85 -12.30
N LYS A 192 7.18 -9.59 -13.20
CA LYS A 192 5.82 -10.08 -13.04
C LYS A 192 5.86 -11.60 -12.86
N GLY A 193 5.20 -12.10 -11.82
CA GLY A 193 5.05 -13.53 -11.55
C GLY A 193 4.35 -14.24 -12.71
N LYS A 194 4.90 -15.38 -13.13
CA LYS A 194 4.38 -16.17 -14.25
C LYS A 194 3.07 -16.85 -13.88
N TYR A 195 2.94 -17.34 -12.64
CA TYR A 195 1.78 -18.08 -12.17
C TYR A 195 0.77 -17.19 -11.46
N SER A 196 1.23 -16.32 -10.57
CA SER A 196 0.40 -15.39 -9.80
C SER A 196 -0.06 -14.17 -10.62
N GLY A 197 0.72 -13.75 -11.62
CA GLY A 197 0.49 -12.52 -12.39
C GLY A 197 0.77 -11.23 -11.62
N ARG A 198 1.35 -11.32 -10.41
CA ARG A 198 1.62 -10.19 -9.53
C ARG A 198 2.97 -9.54 -9.86
N ASP A 199 3.05 -8.22 -9.75
CA ASP A 199 4.31 -7.48 -9.86
C ASP A 199 5.07 -7.55 -8.53
N TYR A 200 6.37 -7.81 -8.60
CA TYR A 200 7.25 -7.93 -7.43
C TYR A 200 8.71 -7.63 -7.79
N ASN A 201 9.58 -7.61 -6.78
CA ASN A 201 11.01 -7.41 -6.93
C ASN A 201 11.77 -8.69 -6.59
N THR A 202 12.40 -9.30 -7.59
CA THR A 202 13.17 -10.55 -7.43
C THR A 202 14.35 -10.39 -6.49
N ASP A 203 14.98 -9.21 -6.48
CA ASP A 203 16.20 -8.94 -5.74
C ASP A 203 15.90 -8.69 -4.25
N LYS A 204 14.64 -8.38 -3.93
CA LYS A 204 14.12 -8.13 -2.57
C LYS A 204 13.16 -9.23 -2.08
N ALA A 205 13.17 -10.40 -2.72
CA ALA A 205 12.23 -11.50 -2.43
C ALA A 205 12.75 -12.53 -1.41
N GLY A 206 13.91 -12.30 -0.78
CA GLY A 206 14.48 -13.26 0.18
C GLY A 206 15.07 -14.52 -0.46
N GLY A 207 15.63 -14.38 -1.66
CA GLY A 207 16.27 -15.44 -2.43
C GLY A 207 15.57 -15.75 -3.75
N PRO A 208 16.18 -16.57 -4.63
CA PRO A 208 15.62 -16.91 -5.93
C PRO A 208 14.31 -17.70 -5.82
N VAL A 209 13.47 -17.62 -6.84
CA VAL A 209 12.33 -18.54 -7.03
C VAL A 209 12.86 -19.94 -7.32
N GLN A 210 12.23 -20.96 -6.72
CA GLN A 210 12.55 -22.37 -6.87
C GLN A 210 11.39 -23.13 -7.51
N GLU A 211 11.67 -24.29 -8.10
CA GLU A 211 10.63 -25.12 -8.70
C GLU A 211 10.11 -26.16 -7.69
N LEU A 212 9.24 -25.73 -6.78
CA LEU A 212 8.70 -26.58 -5.71
C LEU A 212 7.33 -27.18 -6.04
N ASP A 213 6.91 -28.17 -5.24
CA ASP A 213 5.59 -28.80 -5.30
C ASP A 213 5.03 -28.95 -3.88
N TRP A 214 3.83 -28.42 -3.66
CA TRP A 214 3.12 -28.47 -2.38
C TRP A 214 2.36 -29.79 -2.18
N LYS A 215 2.09 -30.56 -3.25
CA LYS A 215 1.23 -31.74 -3.20
C LYS A 215 1.77 -32.87 -2.32
N THR A 216 3.09 -32.98 -2.26
CA THR A 216 3.83 -33.99 -1.50
C THR A 216 4.07 -33.60 -0.04
N ALA A 217 3.64 -32.39 0.36
CA ALA A 217 3.85 -31.92 1.72
C ALA A 217 3.15 -32.82 2.75
N THR A 218 3.89 -33.13 3.81
CA THR A 218 3.39 -33.76 5.02
C THR A 218 3.29 -32.69 6.10
N ILE A 219 2.11 -32.57 6.72
CA ILE A 219 1.87 -31.60 7.79
C ILE A 219 2.34 -32.22 9.10
N ASP A 220 3.30 -31.56 9.76
CA ASP A 220 3.86 -31.98 11.03
C ASP A 220 3.84 -30.86 12.07
N ARG A 221 4.18 -31.20 13.31
CA ARG A 221 4.15 -30.25 14.44
C ARG A 221 5.08 -29.06 14.21
N GLU A 222 6.30 -29.31 13.72
CA GLU A 222 7.31 -28.27 13.53
C GLU A 222 6.86 -27.25 12.48
N GLY A 223 6.31 -27.71 11.36
CA GLY A 223 5.79 -26.83 10.33
C GLY A 223 4.56 -26.06 10.80
N VAL A 224 3.64 -26.67 11.56
CA VAL A 224 2.50 -25.93 12.13
C VAL A 224 2.96 -24.84 13.10
N ASP A 225 4.00 -25.10 13.87
CA ASP A 225 4.59 -24.08 14.76
C ASP A 225 5.24 -22.94 13.95
N LYS A 226 5.88 -23.23 12.81
CA LYS A 226 6.37 -22.19 11.86
C LYS A 226 5.24 -21.39 11.23
N VAL A 227 4.14 -22.03 10.83
CA VAL A 227 2.93 -21.35 10.30
C VAL A 227 2.40 -20.36 11.34
N LYS A 228 2.25 -20.78 12.60
CA LYS A 228 1.80 -19.90 13.69
C LYS A 228 2.76 -18.73 13.92
N LEU A 229 4.07 -18.99 13.87
CA LEU A 229 5.09 -17.96 14.06
C LEU A 229 5.00 -16.88 12.97
N HIS A 230 4.84 -17.29 11.72
CA HIS A 230 4.78 -16.37 10.58
C HIS A 230 3.47 -15.59 10.54
N THR A 231 2.33 -16.28 10.62
CA THR A 231 1.00 -15.64 10.60
C THR A 231 0.80 -14.73 11.81
N GLY A 232 1.30 -15.12 12.99
CA GLY A 232 1.25 -14.32 14.22
C GLY A 232 1.95 -12.96 14.11
N ARG A 233 2.93 -12.81 13.20
CA ARG A 233 3.58 -11.51 12.92
C ARG A 233 2.56 -10.43 12.56
N PHE A 234 1.49 -10.79 11.86
CA PHE A 234 0.49 -9.84 11.34
C PHE A 234 -0.63 -9.53 12.34
N GLY A 235 -0.60 -10.14 13.52
CA GLY A 235 -1.68 -10.07 14.51
C GLY A 235 -2.71 -11.17 14.26
N GLU A 236 -3.66 -11.30 15.18
CA GLU A 236 -4.72 -12.31 15.04
C GLU A 236 -5.67 -11.93 13.90
N SER A 237 -5.93 -12.89 13.00
CA SER A 237 -6.89 -12.76 11.91
C SER A 237 -7.79 -13.98 11.89
N ALA A 238 -9.10 -13.77 11.69
CA ALA A 238 -10.11 -14.82 11.86
C ALA A 238 -9.96 -15.98 10.87
N ASP A 239 -9.55 -15.68 9.63
CA ASP A 239 -9.18 -16.67 8.61
C ASP A 239 -7.96 -17.50 9.01
N ASN A 240 -6.89 -16.87 9.49
CA ASN A 240 -5.69 -17.56 9.98
C ASN A 240 -6.02 -18.48 11.16
N VAL A 241 -6.88 -18.05 12.08
CA VAL A 241 -7.34 -18.89 13.20
C VAL A 241 -8.02 -20.15 12.70
N VAL A 242 -8.91 -20.04 11.69
CA VAL A 242 -9.57 -21.20 11.09
C VAL A 242 -8.56 -22.14 10.42
N MET A 243 -7.64 -21.61 9.63
CA MET A 243 -6.63 -22.44 8.95
C MET A 243 -5.70 -23.15 9.94
N ILE A 244 -5.26 -22.47 11.01
CA ILE A 244 -4.42 -23.05 12.06
C ILE A 244 -5.18 -24.16 12.83
N ASP A 245 -6.46 -23.96 13.16
CA ASP A 245 -7.28 -24.99 13.80
C ASP A 245 -7.44 -26.23 12.91
N ARG A 246 -7.60 -26.04 11.59
CA ARG A 246 -7.62 -27.15 10.63
C ARG A 246 -6.30 -27.92 10.63
N LEU A 247 -5.16 -27.23 10.62
CA LEU A 247 -3.84 -27.88 10.70
C LEU A 247 -3.68 -28.69 12.00
N GLU A 248 -4.15 -28.18 13.14
CA GLU A 248 -4.13 -28.91 14.42
C GLU A 248 -5.05 -30.14 14.43
N LYS A 249 -6.20 -30.08 13.77
CA LYS A 249 -7.08 -31.25 13.58
C LYS A 249 -6.44 -32.31 12.69
N ILE A 250 -5.71 -31.89 11.66
CA ILE A 250 -4.93 -32.80 10.80
C ILE A 250 -3.83 -33.49 11.63
N LEU A 251 -3.10 -32.76 12.47
CA LEU A 251 -2.08 -33.34 13.35
C LEU A 251 -2.65 -34.37 14.34
N ARG A 252 -3.90 -34.19 14.77
CA ARG A 252 -4.62 -35.14 15.65
C ARG A 252 -5.24 -36.32 14.89
N GLY A 253 -5.18 -36.34 13.57
CA GLY A 253 -5.85 -37.34 12.73
C GLY A 253 -7.37 -37.18 12.67
N GLU A 254 -7.91 -36.06 13.15
CA GLU A 254 -9.35 -35.75 13.16
C GLU A 254 -9.85 -35.26 11.80
N LEU A 255 -8.93 -34.79 10.94
CA LEU A 255 -9.22 -34.25 9.62
C LEU A 255 -8.19 -34.77 8.60
N GLN A 256 -8.64 -35.15 7.42
CA GLN A 256 -7.74 -35.47 6.31
C GLN A 256 -7.28 -34.18 5.63
N PRO A 257 -5.98 -34.03 5.31
CA PRO A 257 -5.46 -32.82 4.70
C PRO A 257 -6.01 -32.63 3.29
N THR A 258 -6.54 -31.44 3.01
CA THR A 258 -6.96 -31.05 1.66
C THR A 258 -5.83 -30.33 0.91
N ASP A 259 -6.04 -30.12 -0.38
CA ASP A 259 -5.11 -29.33 -1.20
C ASP A 259 -4.96 -27.89 -0.72
N ILE A 260 -6.03 -27.28 -0.15
CA ILE A 260 -5.96 -25.92 0.41
C ILE A 260 -5.08 -25.92 1.65
N ASP A 261 -5.25 -26.90 2.56
CA ASP A 261 -4.45 -27.02 3.78
C ASP A 261 -2.95 -27.16 3.45
N LYS A 262 -2.61 -27.97 2.44
CA LYS A 262 -1.23 -28.16 1.99
C LYS A 262 -0.65 -26.90 1.34
N ARG A 263 -1.41 -26.20 0.48
CA ARG A 263 -0.96 -24.94 -0.12
C ARG A 263 -0.70 -23.89 0.94
N PHE A 264 -1.64 -23.68 1.87
CA PHE A 264 -1.47 -22.76 2.99
C PHE A 264 -0.22 -23.10 3.82
N TYR A 265 -0.15 -24.34 4.29
CA TYR A 265 0.96 -24.82 5.12
C TYR A 265 2.33 -24.58 4.47
N THR A 266 2.49 -24.99 3.20
CA THR A 266 3.76 -24.84 2.49
C THR A 266 4.07 -23.38 2.16
N HIS A 267 3.06 -22.60 1.78
CA HIS A 267 3.20 -21.17 1.51
C HIS A 267 3.70 -20.40 2.74
N GLU A 268 3.02 -20.52 3.89
CA GLU A 268 3.38 -19.74 5.07
C GLU A 268 4.79 -20.07 5.59
N ILE A 269 5.21 -21.35 5.52
CA ILE A 269 6.57 -21.77 5.93
C ILE A 269 7.62 -21.18 4.99
N ARG A 270 7.39 -21.28 3.68
CA ARG A 270 8.34 -20.79 2.67
C ARG A 270 8.45 -19.27 2.69
N GLU A 271 7.34 -18.57 2.91
CA GLU A 271 7.35 -17.12 3.06
C GLU A 271 8.14 -16.71 4.33
N LEU A 272 7.99 -17.42 5.45
CA LEU A 272 8.80 -17.19 6.65
C LEU A 272 10.31 -17.29 6.38
N GLU A 273 10.74 -18.30 5.62
CA GLU A 273 12.15 -18.45 5.25
C GLU A 273 12.66 -17.26 4.44
N ARG A 274 11.84 -16.75 3.51
CA ARG A 274 12.18 -15.56 2.72
C ARG A 274 12.31 -14.32 3.61
N TYR A 275 11.43 -14.14 4.59
CA TYR A 275 11.57 -13.07 5.59
C TYR A 275 12.90 -13.17 6.36
N ARG A 276 13.27 -14.38 6.79
CA ARG A 276 14.55 -14.63 7.49
C ARG A 276 15.75 -14.34 6.59
N ASN A 277 15.69 -14.70 5.31
CA ASN A 277 16.74 -14.41 4.33
C ASN A 277 16.92 -12.91 4.08
N LEU A 278 15.87 -12.11 4.27
CA LEU A 278 15.94 -10.65 4.24
C LEU A 278 16.46 -10.04 5.55
N GLY A 279 16.78 -10.87 6.55
CA GLY A 279 17.24 -10.42 7.87
C GLY A 279 16.10 -9.92 8.78
N VAL A 280 14.84 -10.13 8.40
CA VAL A 280 13.69 -9.79 9.25
C VAL A 280 13.58 -10.84 10.36
N LYS A 281 13.70 -10.40 11.62
CA LYS A 281 13.62 -11.30 12.78
C LYS A 281 12.21 -11.88 12.93
N ASP A 282 12.14 -13.07 13.52
CA ASP A 282 10.87 -13.72 13.82
C ASP A 282 10.03 -12.82 14.76
N GLY A 283 8.73 -12.67 14.43
CA GLY A 283 7.81 -11.78 15.15
C GLY A 283 7.99 -10.28 14.89
N GLU A 284 9.08 -9.85 14.24
CA GLU A 284 9.30 -8.44 13.92
C GLU A 284 8.54 -8.02 12.66
N ARG A 285 7.98 -6.81 12.68
CA ARG A 285 7.34 -6.18 11.53
C ARG A 285 8.34 -5.23 10.86
N PRO A 286 8.74 -5.46 9.61
CA PRO A 286 9.66 -4.55 8.92
C PRO A 286 9.01 -3.21 8.64
N LYS A 287 9.81 -2.13 8.57
CA LYS A 287 9.30 -0.77 8.29
C LYS A 287 8.58 -0.69 6.94
N ASN A 288 9.18 -1.27 5.89
CA ASN A 288 8.61 -1.37 4.55
C ASN A 288 7.72 -2.62 4.39
N ARG A 289 6.81 -2.85 5.35
CA ARG A 289 6.03 -4.10 5.47
C ARG A 289 5.32 -4.52 4.19
N SER A 290 4.75 -3.58 3.45
CA SER A 290 3.96 -3.88 2.25
C SER A 290 4.84 -4.34 1.10
N GLU A 291 6.03 -3.74 0.93
CA GLU A 291 7.03 -4.15 -0.06
C GLU A 291 7.60 -5.52 0.28
N VAL A 292 8.04 -5.72 1.53
CA VAL A 292 8.58 -7.01 2.00
C VAL A 292 7.54 -8.10 1.77
N TRP A 293 6.33 -7.91 2.30
CA TRP A 293 5.23 -8.86 2.12
C TRP A 293 4.98 -9.15 0.65
N ASN A 294 4.79 -8.14 -0.20
CA ASN A 294 4.47 -8.40 -1.61
C ASN A 294 5.57 -9.19 -2.32
N ASN A 295 6.85 -8.85 -2.06
CA ASN A 295 7.98 -9.51 -2.71
C ASN A 295 8.16 -10.95 -2.24
N THR A 296 8.10 -11.19 -0.92
CA THR A 296 8.21 -12.55 -0.36
C THR A 296 7.00 -13.39 -0.72
N HIS A 297 5.80 -12.84 -0.59
CA HIS A 297 4.54 -13.52 -0.88
C HIS A 297 4.46 -13.94 -2.34
N THR A 298 4.72 -13.00 -3.26
CA THR A 298 4.68 -13.29 -4.71
C THR A 298 5.72 -14.34 -5.07
N ALA A 299 6.95 -14.23 -4.57
CA ALA A 299 7.98 -15.23 -4.86
C ALA A 299 7.64 -16.62 -4.29
N THR A 300 6.96 -16.70 -3.14
CA THR A 300 6.45 -17.98 -2.61
C THR A 300 5.33 -18.56 -3.47
N LEU A 301 4.41 -17.73 -3.97
CA LEU A 301 3.39 -18.20 -4.92
C LEU A 301 4.05 -18.79 -6.18
N GLU A 302 5.10 -18.13 -6.69
CA GLU A 302 5.86 -18.62 -7.83
C GLU A 302 6.61 -19.92 -7.51
N ASP A 303 7.17 -20.06 -6.29
CA ASP A 303 7.86 -21.29 -5.87
C ASP A 303 6.97 -22.52 -6.09
N TYR A 304 5.69 -22.38 -5.73
CA TYR A 304 4.69 -23.44 -5.74
C TYR A 304 3.76 -23.41 -6.96
N LYS A 305 3.99 -22.49 -7.91
CA LYS A 305 3.19 -22.32 -9.13
C LYS A 305 1.71 -22.05 -8.84
N ILE A 306 1.44 -21.32 -7.77
CA ILE A 306 0.08 -21.05 -7.27
C ILE A 306 -0.45 -19.76 -7.88
N ASN A 307 -1.67 -19.83 -8.41
CA ASN A 307 -2.48 -18.64 -8.67
C ASN A 307 -3.61 -18.57 -7.64
N GLU A 308 -3.47 -17.68 -6.66
CA GLU A 308 -4.40 -17.56 -5.53
C GLU A 308 -5.87 -17.31 -5.93
N LYS A 309 -6.13 -16.79 -7.13
CA LYS A 309 -7.50 -16.57 -7.64
C LYS A 309 -8.20 -17.86 -8.07
N THR A 310 -7.44 -18.86 -8.51
CA THR A 310 -7.97 -20.16 -8.97
C THR A 310 -7.58 -21.32 -8.05
N GLN A 311 -6.59 -21.11 -7.20
CA GLN A 311 -6.04 -22.06 -6.23
C GLN A 311 -5.92 -21.36 -4.88
N PRO A 312 -7.04 -21.23 -4.13
CA PRO A 312 -7.06 -20.45 -2.91
C PRO A 312 -6.14 -21.06 -1.84
N LEU A 313 -5.58 -20.17 -1.02
CA LEU A 313 -4.81 -20.50 0.18
C LEU A 313 -5.71 -20.65 1.41
N TYR A 314 -6.90 -20.05 1.42
CA TYR A 314 -7.86 -20.13 2.51
C TYR A 314 -9.05 -21.00 2.11
N THR A 315 -9.65 -21.70 3.08
CA THR A 315 -10.91 -22.41 2.82
C THR A 315 -12.08 -21.43 2.82
N PRO A 316 -13.22 -21.79 2.20
CA PRO A 316 -14.42 -20.96 2.24
C PRO A 316 -14.87 -20.61 3.67
N GLU A 317 -14.66 -21.51 4.64
CA GLU A 317 -14.97 -21.22 6.05
C GLU A 317 -14.03 -20.18 6.66
N ALA A 318 -12.75 -20.16 6.25
CA ALA A 318 -11.79 -19.15 6.69
C ALA A 318 -12.11 -17.78 6.07
N GLU A 319 -12.40 -17.73 4.77
CA GLU A 319 -12.86 -16.50 4.09
C GLU A 319 -14.15 -15.96 4.73
N GLU A 320 -15.08 -16.84 5.11
CA GLU A 320 -16.30 -16.46 5.82
C GLU A 320 -16.04 -15.87 7.20
N ALA A 321 -15.11 -16.46 7.94
CA ALA A 321 -14.71 -15.97 9.25
C ALA A 321 -14.09 -14.56 9.14
N TYR A 322 -13.24 -14.32 8.15
CA TYR A 322 -12.69 -13.00 7.85
C TYR A 322 -13.80 -11.99 7.55
N ARG A 323 -14.72 -12.32 6.65
CA ARG A 323 -15.83 -11.44 6.27
C ARG A 323 -16.68 -11.02 7.47
N LYS A 324 -17.06 -11.96 8.33
CA LYS A 324 -17.82 -11.67 9.56
C LYS A 324 -17.05 -10.79 10.55
N ALA A 325 -15.74 -10.97 10.65
CA ALA A 325 -14.90 -10.17 11.54
C ALA A 325 -14.75 -8.72 11.04
N GLU A 326 -14.76 -8.50 9.73
CA GLU A 326 -14.70 -7.16 9.13
C GLU A 326 -16.06 -6.45 9.15
N GLU A 327 -17.18 -7.15 8.95
CA GLU A 327 -18.54 -6.57 9.04
C GLU A 327 -18.92 -6.15 10.47
N GLY A 328 -18.24 -6.69 11.49
CA GLY A 328 -18.46 -6.35 12.90
C GLY A 328 -17.66 -5.15 13.40
N LYS A 329 -16.86 -4.50 12.55
CA LYS A 329 -16.06 -3.29 12.87
C LYS A 329 -16.71 -2.03 12.33
#